data_AF-A0AAV7W0W1-F1
#
_entry.id   AF-A0AAV7W0W1-F1
#
_cell.length_a   1.000
_cell.length_b   1.000
_cell.length_c   1.000
_cell.angle_alpha   90.00
_cell.angle_beta   90.00
_cell.angle_gamma   90.00
#
_symmetry.space_group_name_H-M   'P 1'
#
loop_
_entity.id
_entity.type
_entity.pdbx_description
1 polymer ?
#
loop_
_entity_poly.entity_id
_entity_poly.type
_entity_poly.pdbx_seq_one_letter_code
_entity_poly.pdbx_strand_id
1 'polypeptide(L)'
;MNTKMHMNAKLWSVMRNLHFVDVWREMYPTSKIFSCYTPTHGAYSRLDRFLPANDGSLDIRQVVYQVRFLSDHAPLLLECETHMPKPAIPLWHLHPDLLGDPEYKKYLQGVLDGYLRTNWGTAMTRGLEWEALKVVIRGESLSKTYGIRQRLDQELMQQEVDNGDASEVDCLEVSSRIVDLWDRLDNYVRRNYRPRLFREGDRSRRMLTWLLRLERPIPIIQMLCCSSGEKILGQLQVNSHLCEHLRNIYASPWSVGVTRIQEYLDGPRMPHLTEAQVAELEGEV
;
A
#
# COMPACT_ATOMS: atom_id res chain seq x y z
N MET A 1 -27.84 14.35 15.46
CA MET A 1 -28.18 13.36 16.51
C MET A 1 -26.99 12.42 16.68
N ASN A 2 -26.51 12.30 17.92
CA ASN A 2 -25.18 11.79 18.27
C ASN A 2 -25.26 10.32 18.70
N THR A 3 -25.25 9.36 17.77
CA THR A 3 -25.22 7.93 18.07
C THR A 3 -23.78 7.43 18.20
N LYS A 4 -23.13 7.75 19.32
CA LYS A 4 -21.91 7.05 19.73
C LYS A 4 -22.29 5.69 20.32
N MET A 5 -22.50 4.68 19.46
CA MET A 5 -22.46 3.27 19.90
C MET A 5 -21.12 3.04 20.61
N HIS A 6 -21.13 2.47 21.81
CA HIS A 6 -19.98 2.29 22.69
C HIS A 6 -18.84 1.50 22.04
N MET A 7 -17.99 2.20 21.30
CA MET A 7 -16.66 1.76 20.96
C MET A 7 -15.75 2.11 22.12
N ASN A 8 -14.89 1.17 22.53
CA ASN A 8 -13.93 1.37 23.60
C ASN A 8 -13.16 2.69 23.36
N ALA A 9 -13.22 3.62 24.31
CA ALA A 9 -12.64 4.96 24.17
C ALA A 9 -11.15 4.92 23.83
N LYS A 10 -10.44 3.88 24.31
CA LYS A 10 -9.02 3.65 24.01
C LYS A 10 -8.82 3.21 22.56
N LEU A 11 -9.63 2.28 22.07
CA LEU A 11 -9.57 1.84 20.67
C LEU A 11 -9.87 3.01 19.72
N TRP A 12 -10.86 3.83 20.05
CA TRP A 12 -11.19 5.00 19.24
C TRP A 12 -10.09 6.06 19.26
N SER A 13 -9.46 6.30 20.42
CA SER A 13 -8.28 7.16 20.53
C SER A 13 -7.14 6.66 19.66
N VAL A 14 -6.84 5.36 19.71
CA VAL A 14 -5.81 4.73 18.87
C VAL A 14 -6.15 4.88 17.39
N MET A 15 -7.37 4.54 16.98
CA MET A 15 -7.79 4.68 15.58
C MET A 15 -7.65 6.12 15.08
N ARG A 16 -8.09 7.10 15.89
CA ARG A 16 -7.96 8.51 15.55
C ARG A 16 -6.50 8.94 15.43
N ASN A 17 -5.66 8.60 16.41
CA ASN A 17 -4.26 9.00 16.43
C ASN A 17 -3.46 8.37 15.28
N LEU A 18 -3.87 7.18 14.83
CA LEU A 18 -3.23 6.44 13.75
C LEU A 18 -3.93 6.64 12.40
N HIS A 19 -4.92 7.54 12.33
CA HIS A 19 -5.74 7.79 11.14
C HIS A 19 -6.31 6.51 10.53
N PHE A 20 -6.73 5.55 11.37
CA PHE A 20 -7.46 4.36 10.94
C PHE A 20 -8.97 4.60 10.99
N VAL A 21 -9.65 3.98 10.04
CA VAL A 21 -11.09 4.10 9.88
C VAL A 21 -11.76 2.73 9.98
N ASP A 22 -12.92 2.66 10.64
CA ASP A 22 -13.75 1.46 10.66
C ASP A 22 -14.68 1.47 9.45
N VAL A 23 -14.26 0.75 8.41
CA VAL A 23 -14.92 0.70 7.09
C VAL A 23 -16.40 0.37 7.19
N TRP A 24 -16.75 -0.64 8.00
CA TRP A 24 -18.14 -1.06 8.14
C TRP A 24 -18.97 0.02 8.85
N ARG A 25 -18.40 0.69 9.86
CA ARG A 25 -19.11 1.76 10.57
C ARG A 25 -19.31 3.01 9.71
N GLU A 26 -18.41 3.30 8.78
CA GLU A 26 -18.60 4.41 7.83
C GLU A 26 -19.73 4.14 6.85
N MET A 27 -19.79 2.94 6.28
CA MET A 27 -20.86 2.58 5.33
C MET A 27 -22.21 2.36 6.01
N TYR A 28 -22.21 1.85 7.25
CA TYR A 28 -23.43 1.57 8.02
C TYR A 28 -23.42 2.23 9.41
N PRO A 29 -23.58 3.57 9.51
CA PRO A 29 -23.40 4.30 10.77
C PRO A 29 -24.38 3.88 11.86
N THR A 30 -25.64 3.65 11.50
CA THR A 30 -26.75 3.37 12.42
C THR A 30 -27.04 1.88 12.58
N SER A 31 -26.56 1.05 11.66
CA SER A 31 -26.82 -0.39 11.68
C SER A 31 -26.08 -1.07 12.83
N LYS A 32 -26.65 -2.19 13.28
CA LYS A 32 -26.03 -3.09 14.24
C LYS A 32 -25.72 -4.40 13.54
N ILE A 33 -24.49 -4.86 13.69
CA ILE A 33 -24.04 -6.18 13.25
C ILE A 33 -23.08 -6.72 14.30
N PHE A 34 -22.98 -8.04 14.36
CA PHE A 34 -22.13 -8.75 15.31
C PHE A 34 -21.33 -9.80 14.57
N SER A 35 -20.09 -10.00 15.01
CA SER A 35 -19.21 -10.99 14.42
C SER A 35 -19.17 -12.26 15.25
N CYS A 36 -19.20 -12.16 16.59
CA CYS A 36 -19.20 -13.30 17.49
C CYS A 36 -20.34 -13.24 18.52
N TYR A 37 -20.63 -14.39 19.15
CA TYR A 37 -21.56 -14.51 20.29
C TYR A 37 -20.83 -15.22 21.42
N THR A 38 -20.94 -14.67 22.63
CA THR A 38 -20.33 -15.23 23.83
C THR A 38 -21.42 -15.82 24.72
N PRO A 39 -21.54 -17.17 24.80
CA PRO A 39 -22.63 -17.81 25.54
C PRO A 39 -22.63 -17.50 27.04
N THR A 40 -21.44 -17.41 27.66
CA THR A 40 -21.28 -17.18 29.10
C THR A 40 -21.89 -15.86 29.58
N HIS A 41 -21.97 -14.87 28.70
CA HIS A 41 -22.52 -13.55 29.00
C HIS A 41 -23.79 -13.22 28.22
N GLY A 42 -24.30 -14.17 27.41
CA GLY A 42 -25.45 -13.95 26.54
C GLY A 42 -25.27 -12.75 25.61
N ALA A 43 -24.03 -12.44 25.22
CA ALA A 43 -23.68 -11.16 24.61
C ALA A 43 -23.16 -11.34 23.18
N TYR A 44 -23.60 -10.43 22.30
CA TYR A 44 -23.10 -10.34 20.93
C TYR A 44 -22.06 -9.23 20.82
N SER A 45 -20.95 -9.52 20.15
CA SER A 45 -19.84 -8.56 19.98
C SER A 45 -19.40 -8.47 18.53
N ARG A 46 -18.86 -7.30 18.14
CA ARG A 46 -18.22 -7.07 16.83
C ARG A 46 -16.72 -6.89 17.04
N LEU A 47 -16.01 -8.01 16.99
CA LEU A 47 -14.56 -8.09 17.22
C LEU A 47 -13.78 -7.96 15.92
N ASP A 48 -14.25 -8.58 14.85
CA ASP A 48 -13.58 -8.63 13.56
C ASP A 48 -13.86 -7.34 12.78
N ARG A 49 -12.82 -6.62 12.36
CA ARG A 49 -12.93 -5.31 11.69
C ARG A 49 -11.82 -5.11 10.68
N PHE A 50 -12.15 -4.51 9.54
CA PHE A 50 -11.15 -3.91 8.66
C PHE A 50 -10.90 -2.47 9.08
N LEU A 51 -9.64 -2.16 9.43
CA LEU A 51 -9.18 -0.85 9.89
C LEU A 51 -8.06 -0.30 8.99
N PRO A 52 -8.33 -0.02 7.70
CA PRO A 52 -7.34 0.56 6.81
C PRO A 52 -6.96 1.99 7.24
N ALA A 53 -5.78 2.41 6.78
CA ALA A 53 -5.36 3.80 6.90
C ALA A 53 -6.28 4.69 6.09
N ASN A 54 -6.57 5.88 6.61
CA ASN A 54 -7.47 6.84 5.99
C ASN A 54 -6.76 7.72 4.95
N ASP A 55 -5.96 7.10 4.09
CA ASP A 55 -5.05 7.76 3.16
C ASP A 55 -5.54 7.73 1.70
N GLY A 56 -6.77 7.27 1.46
CA GLY A 56 -7.36 7.17 0.12
C GLY A 56 -6.70 6.11 -0.78
N SER A 57 -5.86 5.24 -0.23
CA SER A 57 -5.19 4.16 -1.00
C SER A 57 -6.16 3.05 -1.44
N LEU A 58 -7.25 2.89 -0.70
CA LEU A 58 -8.29 1.89 -0.94
C LEU A 58 -9.59 2.60 -1.30
N ASP A 59 -10.11 2.27 -2.48
CA ASP A 59 -11.49 2.58 -2.86
C ASP A 59 -12.39 1.43 -2.42
N ILE A 60 -13.18 1.67 -1.39
CA ILE A 60 -13.99 0.63 -0.75
C ILE A 60 -15.29 0.49 -1.51
N ARG A 61 -15.54 -0.69 -2.08
CA ARG A 61 -16.79 -0.99 -2.81
C ARG A 61 -17.85 -1.57 -1.90
N GLN A 62 -17.48 -2.55 -1.08
CA GLN A 62 -18.44 -3.29 -0.26
C GLN A 62 -17.78 -3.90 0.97
N VAL A 63 -18.52 -3.97 2.08
CA VAL A 63 -18.10 -4.71 3.27
C VAL A 63 -19.28 -5.47 3.87
N VAL A 64 -19.15 -6.78 4.08
CA VAL A 64 -20.26 -7.64 4.50
C VAL A 64 -19.80 -8.66 5.53
N TYR A 65 -20.58 -8.80 6.61
CA TYR A 65 -20.49 -9.97 7.49
C TYR A 65 -21.34 -11.09 6.91
N GLN A 66 -20.73 -12.26 6.70
CA GLN A 66 -21.43 -13.44 6.24
C GLN A 66 -22.09 -14.21 7.39
N VAL A 67 -22.92 -15.20 7.04
CA VAL A 67 -23.54 -16.09 8.01
C VAL A 67 -22.45 -16.92 8.70
N ARG A 68 -22.59 -17.07 10.01
CA ARG A 68 -21.70 -17.87 10.84
C ARG A 68 -21.99 -19.36 10.63
N PHE A 69 -21.14 -20.06 9.89
CA PHE A 69 -21.33 -21.49 9.59
C PHE A 69 -20.21 -22.39 10.13
N LEU A 70 -18.94 -21.97 10.02
CA LEU A 70 -17.78 -22.83 10.31
C LEU A 70 -17.08 -22.52 11.65
N SER A 71 -17.26 -21.32 12.20
CA SER A 71 -16.58 -20.85 13.40
C SER A 71 -17.58 -20.11 14.30
N ASP A 72 -17.21 -19.88 15.55
CA ASP A 72 -17.88 -18.96 16.49
C ASP A 72 -17.79 -17.48 16.06
N HIS A 73 -17.01 -17.18 15.02
CA HIS A 73 -16.93 -15.89 14.34
C HIS A 73 -17.57 -15.92 12.94
N ALA A 74 -18.29 -14.85 12.62
CA ALA A 74 -18.85 -14.59 11.30
C ALA A 74 -17.76 -14.02 10.38
N PRO A 75 -17.52 -14.61 9.20
CA PRO A 75 -16.54 -14.08 8.24
C PRO A 75 -16.86 -12.64 7.85
N LEU A 76 -15.83 -11.80 7.76
CA LEU A 76 -15.92 -10.42 7.29
C LEU A 76 -15.23 -10.31 5.93
N LEU A 77 -15.99 -9.92 4.91
CA LEU A 77 -15.49 -9.71 3.56
C LEU A 77 -15.43 -8.22 3.25
N LEU A 78 -14.33 -7.79 2.61
CA LEU A 78 -14.11 -6.45 2.09
C LEU A 78 -13.79 -6.55 0.61
N GLU A 79 -14.60 -5.89 -0.22
CA GLU A 79 -14.30 -5.64 -1.62
C GLU A 79 -13.76 -4.22 -1.74
N CYS A 80 -12.54 -4.09 -2.27
CA CYS A 80 -11.91 -2.80 -2.51
C CYS A 80 -11.03 -2.82 -3.76
N GLU A 81 -10.89 -1.67 -4.38
CA GLU A 81 -9.88 -1.42 -5.39
C GLU A 81 -8.72 -0.63 -4.81
N THR A 82 -7.51 -0.96 -5.25
CA THR A 82 -6.31 -0.26 -4.81
C THR A 82 -5.88 0.71 -5.89
N HIS A 83 -5.81 2.01 -5.59
CA HIS A 83 -5.24 3.01 -6.50
C HIS A 83 -3.72 3.10 -6.42
N MET A 84 -3.08 2.03 -5.92
CA MET A 84 -1.62 1.99 -5.84
C MET A 84 -1.06 2.20 -7.26
N PRO A 85 -0.20 3.21 -7.48
CA PRO A 85 0.51 3.31 -8.73
C PRO A 85 1.17 1.95 -8.98
N LYS A 86 1.03 1.41 -10.21
CA LYS A 86 1.64 0.13 -10.61
C LYS A 86 3.00 0.07 -9.93
N PRO A 87 3.27 -0.94 -9.08
CA PRO A 87 4.52 -0.96 -8.34
C PRO A 87 5.62 -0.76 -9.36
N ALA A 88 6.46 0.26 -9.14
CA ALA A 88 7.66 0.48 -9.97
C ALA A 88 8.27 -0.89 -10.23
N ILE A 89 8.53 -1.21 -11.50
CA ILE A 89 8.98 -2.54 -11.96
C ILE A 89 9.92 -3.06 -10.89
N PRO A 90 9.57 -4.14 -10.17
CA PRO A 90 10.33 -4.54 -9.02
C PRO A 90 11.76 -4.76 -9.48
N LEU A 91 12.68 -3.93 -8.97
CA LEU A 91 14.10 -4.18 -9.20
C LEU A 91 14.33 -5.61 -8.73
N TRP A 92 14.84 -6.45 -9.61
CA TRP A 92 15.17 -7.82 -9.24
C TRP A 92 16.34 -7.78 -8.25
N HIS A 93 16.25 -8.63 -7.24
CA HIS A 93 17.33 -8.88 -6.28
C HIS A 93 17.58 -10.37 -6.26
N LEU A 94 18.86 -10.74 -6.20
CA LEU A 94 19.25 -12.12 -5.99
C LEU A 94 18.82 -12.56 -4.58
N HIS A 95 18.14 -13.70 -4.47
CA HIS A 95 17.69 -14.20 -3.18
C HIS A 95 18.91 -14.57 -2.31
N PRO A 96 19.09 -13.99 -1.10
CA PRO A 96 20.29 -14.22 -0.30
C PRO A 96 20.44 -15.68 0.12
N ASP A 97 19.33 -16.39 0.35
CA ASP A 97 19.40 -17.82 0.73
C ASP A 97 19.97 -18.71 -0.40
N LEU A 98 19.84 -18.31 -1.68
CA LEU A 98 20.50 -19.03 -2.78
C LEU A 98 22.03 -18.94 -2.64
N LEU A 99 22.55 -17.80 -2.18
CA LEU A 99 23.97 -17.64 -1.89
C LEU A 99 24.39 -18.36 -0.60
N GLY A 100 23.46 -18.88 0.20
CA GLY A 100 23.74 -19.80 1.30
C GLY A 100 23.92 -21.24 0.81
N ASP A 101 23.25 -21.61 -0.27
CA ASP A 101 23.20 -22.98 -0.79
C ASP A 101 24.49 -23.36 -1.56
N PRO A 102 25.26 -24.37 -1.10
CA PRO A 102 26.47 -24.82 -1.78
C PRO A 102 26.20 -25.44 -3.15
N GLU A 103 25.06 -26.10 -3.36
CA GLU A 103 24.71 -26.68 -4.66
C GLU A 103 24.46 -25.58 -5.69
N TYR A 104 23.70 -24.55 -5.28
CA TYR A 104 23.47 -23.39 -6.12
C TYR A 104 24.76 -22.66 -6.49
N LYS A 105 25.70 -22.50 -5.55
CA LYS A 105 27.02 -21.89 -5.85
C LYS A 105 27.77 -22.65 -6.93
N LYS A 106 27.85 -23.98 -6.80
CA LYS A 106 28.53 -24.83 -7.77
C LYS A 106 27.85 -24.77 -9.15
N TYR A 107 26.52 -24.77 -9.16
CA TYR A 107 25.74 -24.59 -10.38
C TYR A 107 26.01 -23.23 -11.05
N LEU A 108 25.98 -22.14 -10.27
CA LEU A 108 26.22 -20.79 -10.77
C LEU A 108 27.65 -20.62 -11.31
N GLN A 109 28.64 -21.24 -10.67
CA GLN A 109 30.02 -21.28 -11.19
C GLN A 109 30.08 -21.93 -12.58
N GLY A 110 29.40 -23.07 -12.77
CA GLY A 110 29.32 -23.72 -14.09
C GLY A 110 28.65 -22.85 -15.16
N VAL A 111 27.58 -22.13 -14.79
CA VAL A 111 26.92 -21.15 -15.68
C VAL A 111 27.87 -20.03 -16.06
N LEU A 112 28.60 -19.47 -15.09
CA LEU A 112 29.58 -18.41 -15.31
C LEU A 112 30.70 -18.87 -16.25
N ASP A 113 31.30 -20.04 -15.99
CA ASP A 113 32.37 -20.59 -16.83
C ASP A 113 31.87 -20.90 -18.25
N GLY A 114 30.64 -21.40 -18.39
CA GLY A 114 30.01 -21.62 -19.69
C GLY A 114 29.79 -20.31 -20.46
N TYR A 115 29.26 -19.30 -19.78
CA TYR A 115 29.03 -17.98 -20.36
C TYR A 115 30.33 -17.34 -20.83
N LEU A 116 31.35 -17.32 -19.97
CA LEU A 116 32.65 -16.72 -20.28
C LEU A 116 33.34 -17.44 -21.43
N ARG A 117 33.34 -18.79 -21.47
CA ARG A 117 33.94 -19.52 -22.60
C ARG A 117 33.30 -19.20 -23.95
N THR A 118 32.00 -18.90 -23.97
CA THR A 118 31.24 -18.75 -25.22
C THR A 118 31.14 -17.30 -25.67
N ASN A 119 31.06 -16.35 -24.74
CA ASN A 119 30.75 -14.95 -25.02
C ASN A 119 31.91 -13.99 -24.75
N TRP A 120 33.07 -14.49 -24.33
CA TRP A 120 34.22 -13.62 -24.09
C TRP A 120 34.78 -13.05 -25.40
N GLY A 121 34.77 -11.73 -25.52
CA GLY A 121 35.29 -11.02 -26.70
C GLY A 121 34.33 -11.02 -27.90
N THR A 122 33.08 -11.47 -27.74
CA THR A 122 32.10 -11.50 -28.83
C THR A 122 31.30 -10.20 -28.95
N ALA A 123 31.26 -9.38 -27.89
CA ALA A 123 30.52 -8.11 -27.91
C ALA A 123 31.40 -6.93 -28.27
N MET A 124 30.77 -5.85 -28.77
CA MET A 124 31.47 -4.62 -29.16
C MET A 124 32.12 -3.88 -27.99
N THR A 125 31.60 -4.06 -26.77
CA THR A 125 32.11 -3.41 -25.57
C THR A 125 32.03 -4.37 -24.39
N ARG A 126 33.04 -4.35 -23.50
CA ARG A 126 33.04 -5.12 -22.24
C ARG A 126 31.81 -4.85 -21.36
N GLY A 127 31.26 -3.64 -21.41
CA GLY A 127 30.03 -3.30 -20.71
C GLY A 127 28.83 -4.13 -21.17
N LEU A 128 28.72 -4.41 -22.48
CA LEU A 128 27.62 -5.22 -23.01
C LEU A 128 27.74 -6.69 -22.58
N GLU A 129 28.97 -7.23 -22.53
CA GLU A 129 29.24 -8.57 -22.00
C GLU A 129 28.83 -8.67 -20.52
N TRP A 130 29.11 -7.63 -19.73
CA TRP A 130 28.71 -7.57 -18.34
C TRP A 130 27.18 -7.48 -18.17
N GLU A 131 26.50 -6.65 -18.96
CA GLU A 131 25.04 -6.57 -18.93
C GLU A 131 24.38 -7.90 -19.32
N ALA A 132 24.88 -8.54 -20.38
CA ALA A 132 24.37 -9.83 -20.82
C ALA A 132 24.62 -10.94 -19.78
N LEU A 133 25.80 -10.95 -19.14
CA LEU A 133 26.08 -11.89 -18.05
C LEU A 133 25.10 -11.72 -16.88
N LYS A 134 24.82 -10.48 -16.48
CA LYS A 134 23.84 -10.20 -15.41
C LYS A 134 22.45 -10.71 -15.75
N VAL A 135 22.03 -10.61 -17.02
CA VAL A 135 20.75 -11.15 -17.49
C VAL A 135 20.72 -12.67 -17.38
N VAL A 136 21.81 -13.36 -17.76
CA VAL A 136 21.91 -14.83 -17.62
C VAL A 136 21.83 -15.25 -16.16
N ILE A 137 22.63 -14.65 -15.28
CA ILE A 137 22.60 -14.91 -13.83
C ILE A 137 21.18 -14.70 -13.30
N ARG A 138 20.53 -13.60 -13.68
CA ARG A 138 19.16 -13.29 -13.27
C ARG A 138 18.17 -14.36 -13.72
N GLY A 139 18.25 -14.81 -14.97
CA GLY A 139 17.39 -15.86 -15.52
C GLY A 139 17.52 -17.18 -14.74
N GLU A 140 18.75 -17.63 -14.51
CA GLU A 140 19.02 -18.88 -13.80
C GLU A 140 18.60 -18.81 -12.33
N SER A 141 18.89 -17.69 -11.68
CA SER A 141 18.45 -17.44 -10.29
C SER A 141 16.93 -17.49 -10.19
N LEU A 142 16.23 -16.83 -11.12
CA LEU A 142 14.77 -16.76 -11.11
C LEU A 142 14.15 -18.14 -11.34
N SER A 143 14.68 -18.91 -12.30
CA SER A 143 14.28 -20.29 -12.58
C SER A 143 14.36 -21.16 -11.33
N LYS A 144 15.48 -21.07 -10.59
CA LYS A 144 15.66 -21.82 -9.33
C LYS A 144 14.67 -21.39 -8.26
N THR A 145 14.47 -20.09 -8.03
CA THR A 145 13.48 -19.61 -7.04
C THR A 145 12.05 -20.03 -7.36
N TYR A 146 11.69 -20.01 -8.65
CA TYR A 146 10.38 -20.43 -9.11
C TYR A 146 10.17 -21.92 -8.86
N GLY A 147 11.17 -22.76 -9.19
CA GLY A 147 11.12 -24.20 -8.93
C GLY A 147 10.99 -24.56 -7.44
N ILE A 148 11.69 -23.84 -6.55
CA ILE A 148 11.55 -24.02 -5.09
C ILE A 148 10.12 -23.71 -4.64
N ARG A 149 9.57 -22.58 -5.10
CA ARG A 149 8.19 -22.19 -4.77
C ARG A 149 7.18 -23.22 -5.26
N GLN A 150 7.30 -23.64 -6.51
CA GLN A 150 6.39 -24.63 -7.10
C GLN A 150 6.42 -25.96 -6.34
N ARG A 151 7.62 -26.40 -5.89
CA ARG A 151 7.75 -27.61 -5.07
C ARG A 151 7.05 -27.46 -3.73
N LEU A 152 7.24 -26.33 -3.03
CA LEU A 152 6.56 -26.07 -1.75
C LEU A 152 5.04 -26.02 -1.91
N ASP A 153 4.54 -25.38 -2.97
CA ASP A 153 3.10 -25.31 -3.28
C ASP A 153 2.52 -26.71 -3.60
N GLN A 154 3.29 -27.56 -4.30
CA GLN A 154 2.89 -28.95 -4.58
C GLN A 154 2.89 -29.83 -3.31
N GLU A 155 3.91 -29.70 -2.46
CA GLU A 155 3.98 -30.41 -1.17
C GLU A 155 2.78 -30.03 -0.28
N LEU A 156 2.40 -28.74 -0.26
CA LEU A 156 1.23 -28.26 0.48
C LEU A 156 -0.07 -28.91 -0.04
N MET A 157 -0.29 -28.85 -1.37
CA MET A 157 -1.48 -29.44 -1.98
C MET A 157 -1.57 -30.96 -1.78
N GLN A 158 -0.44 -31.67 -1.84
CA GLN A 158 -0.41 -33.12 -1.59
C GLN A 158 -0.80 -33.43 -0.14
N GLN A 159 -0.26 -32.70 0.84
CA GLN A 159 -0.65 -32.89 2.23
C GLN A 159 -2.13 -32.57 2.46
N GLU A 160 -2.68 -31.52 1.85
CA GLU A 160 -4.11 -31.20 1.98
C GLU A 160 -5.02 -32.30 1.40
N VAL A 161 -4.62 -32.94 0.31
CA VAL A 161 -5.38 -34.04 -0.33
C VAL A 161 -5.26 -35.34 0.45
N ASP A 162 -4.05 -35.73 0.87
CA ASP A 162 -3.82 -36.97 1.63
C ASP A 162 -4.54 -36.95 2.99
N ASN A 163 -4.76 -35.76 3.57
CA ASN A 163 -5.50 -35.59 4.82
C ASN A 163 -7.03 -35.59 4.66
N GLY A 164 -7.54 -35.47 3.42
CA GLY A 164 -8.98 -35.58 3.14
C GLY A 164 -9.51 -37.02 3.23
N ASP A 165 -8.63 -38.01 3.05
CA ASP A 165 -8.95 -39.45 3.02
C ASP A 165 -8.44 -40.22 4.26
N ALA A 166 -7.77 -39.57 5.21
CA ALA A 166 -7.17 -40.22 6.38
C ALA A 166 -8.16 -40.40 7.55
N SER A 167 -8.52 -41.66 7.84
CA SER A 167 -9.19 -42.06 9.08
C SER A 167 -8.28 -41.83 10.29
N GLU A 168 -8.70 -40.96 11.22
CA GLU A 168 -8.30 -40.91 12.65
C GLU A 168 -6.80 -41.17 12.97
N VAL A 169 -5.88 -40.80 12.07
CA VAL A 169 -4.43 -40.75 12.36
C VAL A 169 -4.12 -39.35 12.87
N ASP A 170 -3.65 -39.32 14.11
CA ASP A 170 -3.16 -38.19 14.91
C ASP A 170 -3.21 -36.80 14.24
N CYS A 171 -4.39 -36.17 14.26
CA CYS A 171 -4.65 -34.81 13.75
C CYS A 171 -3.63 -33.76 14.22
N LEU A 172 -2.97 -33.99 15.36
CA LEU A 172 -1.97 -33.10 15.94
C LEU A 172 -0.66 -33.06 15.16
N GLU A 173 -0.17 -34.22 14.68
CA GLU A 173 1.08 -34.29 13.91
C GLU A 173 0.90 -33.75 12.48
N VAL A 174 -0.27 -34.03 11.90
CA VAL A 174 -0.65 -33.47 10.60
C VAL A 174 -0.78 -31.94 10.68
N SER A 175 -1.47 -31.45 11.71
CA SER A 175 -1.65 -30.02 11.93
C SER A 175 -0.32 -29.31 12.17
N SER A 176 0.61 -29.89 12.93
CA SER A 176 1.92 -29.29 13.14
C SER A 176 2.75 -29.21 11.86
N ARG A 177 2.70 -30.23 10.99
CA ARG A 177 3.38 -30.23 9.68
C ARG A 177 2.82 -29.17 8.74
N ILE A 178 1.50 -29.01 8.70
CA ILE A 178 0.84 -27.96 7.90
C ILE A 178 1.25 -26.58 8.43
N VAL A 179 1.25 -26.38 9.75
CA VAL A 179 1.68 -25.12 10.37
C VAL A 179 3.14 -24.81 10.03
N ASP A 180 4.04 -25.78 10.11
CA ASP A 180 5.45 -25.61 9.74
C ASP A 180 5.62 -25.24 8.25
N LEU A 181 4.83 -25.84 7.36
CA LEU A 181 4.85 -25.51 5.93
C LEU A 181 4.34 -24.09 5.66
N TRP A 182 3.24 -23.69 6.32
CA TRP A 182 2.76 -22.31 6.29
C TRP A 182 3.83 -21.34 6.78
N ASP A 183 4.51 -21.66 7.88
CA ASP A 183 5.56 -20.83 8.44
C ASP A 183 6.76 -20.73 7.48
N ARG A 184 7.13 -21.81 6.79
CA ARG A 184 8.18 -21.79 5.77
C ARG A 184 7.79 -20.96 4.55
N LEU A 185 6.57 -21.11 4.06
CA LEU A 185 6.05 -20.34 2.92
C LEU A 185 5.96 -18.85 3.27
N ASP A 186 5.43 -18.53 4.44
CA ASP A 186 5.31 -17.17 4.93
C ASP A 186 6.69 -16.54 5.20
N ASN A 187 7.65 -17.29 5.75
CA ASN A 187 9.04 -16.85 5.85
C ASN A 187 9.67 -16.59 4.47
N TYR A 188 9.41 -17.45 3.49
CA TYR A 188 9.89 -17.27 2.11
C TYR A 188 9.29 -16.00 1.48
N VAL A 189 7.99 -15.79 1.61
CA VAL A 189 7.28 -14.58 1.19
C VAL A 189 7.88 -13.36 1.91
N ARG A 190 7.93 -13.36 3.24
CA ARG A 190 8.48 -12.26 4.04
C ARG A 190 9.92 -11.94 3.66
N ARG A 191 10.78 -12.91 3.35
CA ARG A 191 12.16 -12.68 2.89
C ARG A 191 12.22 -12.02 1.52
N ASN A 192 11.29 -12.34 0.62
CA ASN A 192 11.18 -11.69 -0.69
C ASN A 192 10.64 -10.26 -0.60
N TYR A 193 9.74 -9.97 0.35
CA TYR A 193 9.15 -8.64 0.53
C TYR A 193 9.92 -7.74 1.54
N ARG A 194 10.72 -8.33 2.44
CA ARG A 194 11.53 -7.61 3.46
C ARG A 194 12.48 -6.56 2.88
N PRO A 195 13.19 -6.77 1.76
CA PRO A 195 14.10 -5.77 1.22
C PRO A 195 13.41 -4.47 0.79
N ARG A 196 12.12 -4.52 0.43
CA ARG A 196 11.30 -3.34 0.15
C ARG A 196 10.97 -2.57 1.43
N LEU A 197 10.72 -3.29 2.53
CA LEU A 197 10.52 -2.71 3.87
C LEU A 197 11.84 -2.22 4.50
N PHE A 198 12.97 -2.88 4.24
CA PHE A 198 14.28 -2.56 4.85
C PHE A 198 14.95 -1.34 4.19
N ARG A 199 14.71 -1.08 2.89
CA ARG A 199 15.18 0.13 2.20
C ARG A 199 14.63 1.42 2.78
N GLU A 200 13.53 1.36 3.54
CA GLU A 200 12.88 2.53 4.14
C GLU A 200 13.33 2.83 5.60
N GLY A 201 14.39 2.17 6.09
CA GLY A 201 15.11 2.59 7.31
C GLY A 201 14.82 1.79 8.60
N ASP A 202 15.51 2.18 9.68
CA ASP A 202 15.48 1.54 11.01
C ASP A 202 14.10 1.63 11.68
N ARG A 203 13.70 0.65 12.49
CA ARG A 203 12.33 0.47 13.01
C ARG A 203 11.82 1.69 13.79
N SER A 204 12.72 2.37 14.52
CA SER A 204 12.48 3.62 15.26
C SER A 204 12.28 4.83 14.33
N ARG A 205 13.12 4.95 13.30
CA ARG A 205 12.98 5.98 12.26
C ARG A 205 11.73 5.76 11.42
N ARG A 206 11.30 4.51 11.20
CA ARG A 206 10.03 4.19 10.53
C ARG A 206 8.85 4.62 11.36
N MET A 207 8.84 4.30 12.65
CA MET A 207 7.79 4.75 13.57
C MET A 207 7.73 6.28 13.61
N LEU A 208 8.86 6.96 13.75
CA LEU A 208 8.94 8.42 13.72
C LEU A 208 8.46 8.99 12.37
N THR A 209 8.97 8.48 11.25
CA THR A 209 8.59 8.97 9.90
C THR A 209 7.11 8.70 9.63
N TRP A 210 6.58 7.59 10.11
CA TRP A 210 5.16 7.26 10.01
C TRP A 210 4.32 8.17 10.92
N LEU A 211 4.71 8.38 12.17
CA LEU A 211 4.07 9.35 13.07
C LEU A 211 4.09 10.77 12.48
N LEU A 212 5.21 11.20 11.90
CA LEU A 212 5.34 12.48 11.20
C LEU A 212 4.48 12.54 9.93
N ARG A 213 4.18 11.41 9.27
CA ARG A 213 3.23 11.34 8.16
C ARG A 213 1.78 11.40 8.64
N LEU A 214 1.48 10.81 9.79
CA LEU A 214 0.16 10.87 10.43
C LEU A 214 -0.15 12.28 10.95
N GLU A 215 0.82 12.98 11.54
CA GLU A 215 0.65 14.37 11.98
C GLU A 215 0.40 15.35 10.82
N ARG A 216 0.78 14.98 9.59
CA ARG A 216 0.42 15.77 8.42
C ARG A 216 -1.07 15.58 8.13
N PRO A 217 -1.86 16.66 8.00
CA PRO A 217 -3.23 16.53 7.53
C PRO A 217 -3.20 15.84 6.16
N ILE A 218 -3.89 14.70 6.06
CA ILE A 218 -4.03 13.97 4.81
C ILE A 218 -4.79 14.91 3.85
N PRO A 219 -4.18 15.35 2.73
CA PRO A 219 -4.78 16.37 1.86
C PRO A 219 -5.93 15.81 0.99
N ILE A 220 -6.42 14.62 1.31
CA ILE A 220 -7.33 13.84 0.48
C ILE A 220 -8.73 14.00 1.03
N ILE A 221 -9.57 14.69 0.26
CA ILE A 221 -11.01 14.80 0.52
C ILE A 221 -11.64 13.50 0.03
N GLN A 222 -12.11 12.66 0.95
CA GLN A 222 -12.68 11.35 0.62
C GLN A 222 -14.17 11.38 0.27
N MET A 223 -14.86 12.42 0.74
CA MET A 223 -16.30 12.53 0.59
C MET A 223 -16.69 14.00 0.45
N LEU A 224 -17.55 14.28 -0.52
CA LEU A 224 -18.25 15.56 -0.65
C LEU A 224 -19.74 15.33 -0.36
N CYS A 225 -20.32 16.24 0.42
CA CYS A 225 -21.77 16.32 0.59
C CYS A 225 -22.28 17.42 -0.35
N CYS A 226 -23.09 17.05 -1.34
CA CYS A 226 -23.77 18.02 -2.18
C CYS A 226 -24.87 18.74 -1.38
N SER A 227 -25.26 19.95 -1.82
CA SER A 227 -26.38 20.70 -1.25
C SER A 227 -27.73 19.97 -1.37
N SER A 228 -27.83 18.99 -2.27
CA SER A 228 -28.95 18.06 -2.45
C SER A 228 -29.01 16.92 -1.40
N GLY A 229 -27.98 16.78 -0.56
CA GLY A 229 -27.87 15.70 0.44
C GLY A 229 -27.26 14.40 -0.09
N GLU A 230 -26.95 14.33 -1.38
CA GLU A 230 -26.23 13.20 -1.99
C GLU A 230 -24.75 13.21 -1.58
N LYS A 231 -24.22 12.03 -1.27
CA LYS A 231 -22.82 11.82 -0.88
C LYS A 231 -22.07 11.24 -2.05
N ILE A 232 -21.07 11.96 -2.55
CA ILE A 232 -20.17 11.45 -3.56
C ILE A 232 -19.04 10.71 -2.85
N LEU A 233 -18.93 9.41 -3.14
CA LEU A 233 -17.91 8.51 -2.62
C LEU A 233 -17.00 8.11 -3.78
N GLY A 234 -15.69 8.32 -3.62
CA GLY A 234 -14.68 7.95 -4.61
C GLY A 234 -13.83 9.13 -5.09
N GLN A 235 -12.52 8.94 -5.10
CA GLN A 235 -11.54 10.03 -5.29
C GLN A 235 -11.63 10.70 -6.66
N LEU A 236 -11.92 9.92 -7.71
CA LEU A 236 -12.06 10.41 -9.08
C LEU A 236 -13.27 11.33 -9.23
N GLN A 237 -14.39 10.96 -8.62
CA GLN A 237 -15.63 11.75 -8.68
C GLN A 237 -15.48 13.02 -7.84
N VAL A 238 -14.90 12.91 -6.63
CA VAL A 238 -14.59 14.06 -5.77
C VAL A 238 -13.70 15.07 -6.48
N ASN A 239 -12.61 14.62 -7.11
CA ASN A 239 -11.70 15.50 -7.85
C ASN A 239 -12.40 16.17 -9.04
N SER A 240 -13.27 15.43 -9.75
CA SER A 240 -14.02 15.97 -10.90
C SER A 240 -14.98 17.08 -10.47
N HIS A 241 -15.74 16.86 -9.39
CA HIS A 241 -16.64 17.85 -8.82
C HIS A 241 -15.90 19.08 -8.27
N LEU A 242 -14.76 18.89 -7.59
CA LEU A 242 -13.94 20.01 -7.14
C LEU A 242 -13.40 20.82 -8.31
N CYS A 243 -12.91 20.15 -9.36
CA CYS A 243 -12.44 20.82 -10.57
C CYS A 243 -13.55 21.64 -11.24
N GLU A 244 -14.76 21.10 -11.36
CA GLU A 244 -15.90 21.83 -11.91
C GLU A 244 -16.31 23.02 -11.04
N HIS A 245 -16.39 22.82 -9.72
CA HIS A 245 -16.73 23.88 -8.78
C HIS A 245 -15.70 25.02 -8.77
N LEU A 246 -14.41 24.69 -8.70
CA LEU A 246 -13.34 25.68 -8.77
C LEU A 246 -13.33 26.36 -10.14
N ARG A 247 -13.56 25.62 -11.23
CA ARG A 247 -13.72 26.21 -12.56
C ARG A 247 -14.86 27.23 -12.57
N ASN A 248 -15.98 26.97 -11.90
CA ASN A 248 -17.08 27.92 -11.82
C ASN A 248 -16.78 29.16 -10.97
N ILE A 249 -16.05 29.00 -9.85
CA ILE A 249 -15.61 30.14 -9.01
C ILE A 249 -14.61 31.02 -9.75
N TYR A 250 -13.63 30.40 -10.41
CA TYR A 250 -12.56 31.10 -11.10
C TYR A 250 -12.87 31.43 -12.56
N ALA A 251 -13.99 30.96 -13.10
CA ALA A 251 -14.54 31.47 -14.35
C ALA A 251 -15.00 32.90 -14.09
N SER A 252 -14.10 33.86 -14.33
CA SER A 252 -14.45 35.27 -14.29
C SER A 252 -15.62 35.52 -15.24
N PRO A 253 -16.73 36.15 -14.80
CA PRO A 253 -17.80 36.57 -15.71
C PRO A 253 -17.33 37.66 -16.69
N TRP A 254 -16.11 38.17 -16.52
CA TRP A 254 -15.53 39.27 -17.29
C TRP A 254 -14.33 38.77 -18.09
N SER A 255 -14.52 38.61 -19.40
CA SER A 255 -13.40 38.54 -20.34
C SER A 255 -12.87 39.96 -20.56
N VAL A 256 -12.08 40.48 -19.62
CA VAL A 256 -11.44 41.79 -19.82
C VAL A 256 -10.42 41.62 -20.95
N GLY A 257 -10.64 42.30 -22.06
CA GLY A 257 -9.71 42.30 -23.19
C GLY A 257 -8.32 42.75 -22.76
N VAL A 258 -7.28 42.09 -23.26
CA VAL A 258 -5.87 42.34 -22.92
C VAL A 258 -5.50 43.83 -23.02
N THR A 259 -6.12 44.54 -23.97
CA THR A 259 -5.97 45.99 -24.18
C THR A 259 -6.37 46.82 -22.97
N ARG A 260 -7.49 46.50 -22.30
CA ARG A 260 -7.97 47.24 -21.12
C ARG A 260 -7.12 46.97 -19.88
N ILE A 261 -6.49 45.79 -19.82
CA ILE A 261 -5.51 45.46 -18.78
C ILE A 261 -4.23 46.28 -18.99
N GLN A 262 -3.77 46.40 -20.23
CA GLN A 262 -2.62 47.26 -20.57
C GLN A 262 -2.88 48.74 -20.29
N GLU A 263 -4.04 49.27 -20.68
CA GLU A 263 -4.44 50.64 -20.31
C GLU A 263 -4.46 50.87 -18.79
N TYR A 264 -4.90 49.87 -18.01
CA TYR A 264 -4.89 49.95 -16.55
C TYR A 264 -3.48 49.84 -15.95
N LEU A 265 -2.60 49.02 -16.52
CA LEU A 265 -1.21 48.88 -16.07
C LEU A 265 -0.35 50.09 -16.43
N ASP A 266 -0.64 50.74 -17.56
CA ASP A 266 0.06 51.93 -18.04
C ASP A 266 -0.43 53.23 -17.37
N GLY A 267 -1.64 53.21 -16.78
CA GLY A 267 -2.27 54.36 -16.12
C GLY A 267 -1.57 54.84 -14.84
N PRO A 268 -1.24 53.98 -13.86
CA PRO A 268 -0.61 54.41 -12.63
C PRO A 268 0.90 54.55 -12.83
N ARG A 269 1.38 55.80 -12.81
CA ARG A 269 2.81 56.07 -12.55
C ARG A 269 3.12 55.62 -11.13
N MET A 270 3.66 54.42 -10.98
CA MET A 270 4.14 53.95 -9.69
C MET A 270 5.17 54.96 -9.16
N PRO A 271 5.07 55.38 -7.89
CA PRO A 271 6.08 56.27 -7.32
C PRO A 271 7.43 55.55 -7.33
N HIS A 272 8.34 56.04 -8.16
CA HIS A 272 9.73 55.59 -8.16
C HIS A 272 10.45 56.29 -7.01
N LEU A 273 11.18 55.52 -6.21
CA LEU A 273 12.09 56.08 -5.21
C LEU A 273 13.14 56.90 -5.95
N THR A 274 13.37 58.13 -5.48
CA THR A 274 14.47 58.95 -5.99
C THR A 274 15.80 58.38 -5.53
N GLU A 275 16.87 58.59 -6.29
CA GLU A 275 18.22 58.06 -5.96
C GLU A 275 18.68 58.45 -4.54
N ALA A 276 18.22 59.61 -4.04
CA ALA A 276 18.45 60.04 -2.66
C ALA A 276 17.76 59.14 -1.61
N GLN A 277 16.53 58.70 -1.88
CA GLN A 277 15.77 57.80 -0.99
C GLN A 277 16.32 56.37 -1.04
N VAL A 278 16.85 55.94 -2.20
CA VAL A 278 17.56 54.67 -2.33
C VAL A 278 18.84 54.69 -1.52
N ALA A 279 19.64 55.76 -1.61
CA ALA A 279 20.87 55.90 -0.83
C ALA A 279 20.61 55.98 0.70
N GLU A 280 19.48 56.54 1.12
CA GLU A 280 19.07 56.58 2.54
C GLU A 280 18.64 55.19 3.06
N LEU A 281 17.96 54.40 2.23
CA LEU A 281 17.57 53.02 2.56
C LEU A 281 18.74 52.02 2.47
N GLU A 282 19.71 52.30 1.61
CA GLU A 282 20.98 51.57 1.49
C GLU A 282 22.06 52.10 2.47
N GLY A 283 21.65 52.96 3.41
CA GLY A 283 22.52 53.61 4.39
C GLY A 283 23.32 52.62 5.26
N GLU A 284 24.64 52.76 5.12
CA GLU A 284 25.75 52.42 6.03
C GLU A 284 25.95 50.94 6.44
N VAL A 285 26.96 50.32 5.82
CA VAL A 285 27.74 49.20 6.38
C VAL A 285 28.33 49.57 7.74
#